data_AF-A0A7C1GDM8-F1
#
_entry.id   AF-A0A7C1GDM8-F1
#
_cell.length_a   1.000
_cell.length_b   1.000
_cell.length_c   1.000
_cell.angle_alpha   90.00
_cell.angle_beta   90.00
_cell.angle_gamma   90.00
#
_symmetry.space_group_name_H-M   'P 1'
#
loop_
_entity.id
_entity.type
_entity.pdbx_description
1 polymer ?
#
loop_
_entity_poly.entity_id
_entity_poly.type
_entity_poly.pdbx_seq_one_letter_code
_entity_poly.pdbx_strand_id
1 'polypeptide(L)'
;MAQSEAALYPRIALTASGGRASDELADLLVGEYTLWSIAGNLLQPLFQAGRLRAGVDLARAREDEAAVLFARNVLVAYAEVESTLTAETLLSFREQALVVTVEQAIAARDLA
;
A
#
# COMPACT_ATOMS: atom_id res chain seq x y z
N MET A 1 -8.97 -7.17 3.60
CA MET A 1 -9.78 -8.01 4.52
C MET A 1 -9.44 -9.52 4.64
N ALA A 2 -9.40 -10.31 3.56
CA ALA A 2 -9.51 -11.78 3.59
C ALA A 2 -8.57 -12.55 4.56
N GLN A 3 -7.32 -12.11 4.72
CA GLN A 3 -6.35 -12.76 5.61
C GLN A 3 -6.73 -12.67 7.10
N SER A 4 -7.35 -11.56 7.51
CA SER A 4 -7.80 -11.36 8.89
C SER A 4 -9.02 -12.21 9.25
N GLU A 5 -9.95 -12.36 8.30
CA GLU A 5 -11.13 -13.20 8.46
C GLU A 5 -10.76 -14.69 8.47
N ALA A 6 -9.75 -15.10 7.69
CA ALA A 6 -9.19 -16.45 7.72
C ALA A 6 -8.68 -16.87 9.11
N ALA A 7 -8.26 -15.91 9.94
CA ALA A 7 -7.80 -16.18 11.31
C ALA A 7 -8.92 -16.61 12.28
N LEU A 8 -10.19 -16.45 11.90
CA LEU A 8 -11.35 -16.94 12.65
C LEU A 8 -11.57 -18.46 12.51
N TYR A 9 -10.94 -19.07 11.51
CA TYR A 9 -11.09 -20.49 11.19
C TYR A 9 -9.94 -21.32 11.77
N PRO A 10 -10.12 -22.65 11.90
CA PRO A 10 -9.02 -23.55 12.26
C PRO A 10 -7.86 -23.44 11.29
N ARG A 11 -6.64 -23.43 11.81
CA ARG A 11 -5.43 -23.53 10.99
C ARG A 11 -5.06 -25.01 10.84
N ILE A 12 -4.98 -25.46 9.59
CA ILE A 12 -4.43 -26.77 9.24
C ILE A 12 -2.98 -26.54 8.82
N ALA A 13 -2.04 -27.25 9.43
CA ALA A 13 -0.67 -27.28 8.95
C ALA A 13 -0.24 -28.72 8.66
N LEU A 14 0.43 -28.92 7.52
CA LEU A 14 1.01 -30.18 7.11
C LEU A 14 2.51 -29.99 6.99
N THR A 15 3.27 -30.82 7.69
CA THR A 15 4.73 -30.82 7.66
C THR A 15 5.20 -32.17 7.15
N ALA A 16 5.99 -32.15 6.09
CA ALA A 16 6.66 -33.34 5.58
C ALA A 16 8.17 -33.09 5.64
N SER A 17 8.92 -34.11 6.02
CA SER A 17 10.37 -34.10 5.98
C SER A 17 10.88 -35.38 5.33
N GLY A 18 12.03 -35.28 4.68
CA GLY A 18 12.66 -36.39 3.99
C GLY A 18 14.16 -36.14 3.91
N GLY A 19 14.94 -37.18 4.04
CA GLY A 19 16.39 -37.08 4.04
C GLY A 19 17.04 -38.45 4.17
N ARG A 20 18.33 -38.45 4.47
CA ARG A 20 19.07 -39.67 4.76
C ARG A 20 19.75 -39.51 6.11
N ALA A 21 19.72 -40.55 6.94
CA ALA A 21 20.48 -40.57 8.17
C ALA A 21 21.18 -41.92 8.29
N SER A 22 22.47 -41.86 8.58
CA SER A 22 23.34 -42.99 8.81
C SER A 22 24.33 -42.62 9.91
N ASP A 23 24.77 -43.62 10.67
CA ASP A 23 25.81 -43.47 11.68
C ASP A 23 27.21 -43.28 11.03
N GLU A 24 27.39 -43.75 9.80
CA GLU A 24 28.62 -43.58 9.00
C GLU A 24 28.37 -42.80 7.70
N LEU A 25 29.31 -41.91 7.34
CA LEU A 25 29.22 -41.05 6.14
C LEU A 25 29.29 -41.83 4.82
N ALA A 26 30.01 -42.96 4.78
CA ALA A 26 30.10 -43.83 3.60
C ALA A 26 28.73 -44.40 3.20
N ASP A 27 27.87 -44.58 4.20
CA ASP A 27 26.58 -45.23 4.09
C ASP A 27 25.45 -44.24 3.76
N LEU A 28 25.66 -42.93 3.94
CA LEU A 28 24.68 -41.89 3.59
C LEU A 28 24.26 -41.91 2.11
N LEU A 29 25.07 -42.47 1.21
CA LEU A 29 24.75 -42.56 -0.21
C LEU A 29 24.00 -43.86 -0.58
N VAL A 30 23.97 -44.85 0.31
CA VAL A 30 23.30 -46.15 0.13
C VAL A 30 21.79 -45.99 0.36
N GLY A 31 20.98 -46.65 -0.49
CA GLY A 31 19.53 -46.42 -0.56
C GLY A 31 18.74 -46.76 0.70
N GLU A 32 19.27 -47.67 1.54
CA GLU A 32 18.60 -48.18 2.76
C GLU A 32 18.48 -47.13 3.89
N TYR A 33 19.25 -46.04 3.84
CA TYR A 33 19.27 -44.99 4.87
C TYR A 33 18.32 -43.82 4.61
N THR A 34 17.33 -44.01 3.72
CA THR A 34 16.35 -42.98 3.39
C THR A 34 15.25 -42.92 4.45
N LEU A 35 15.12 -41.75 5.10
CA LEU A 35 14.10 -41.47 6.10
C LEU A 35 13.12 -40.43 5.57
N TRP A 36 11.83 -40.63 5.83
CA TRP A 36 10.80 -39.65 5.57
C TRP A 36 9.78 -39.65 6.70
N SER A 37 9.15 -38.49 6.93
CA SER A 37 8.07 -38.35 7.90
C SER A 37 7.04 -37.34 7.41
N ILE A 38 5.78 -37.55 7.79
CA ILE A 38 4.68 -36.64 7.52
C ILE A 38 3.85 -36.49 8.79
N ALA A 39 3.58 -35.24 9.18
CA ALA A 39 2.83 -34.89 10.37
C ALA A 39 1.87 -33.75 10.05
N GLY A 40 0.62 -33.88 10.49
CA GLY A 40 -0.39 -32.83 10.39
C GLY A 40 -0.76 -32.28 11.77
N ASN A 41 -1.11 -31.00 11.85
CA ASN A 41 -1.72 -30.41 13.03
C ASN A 41 -2.97 -29.58 12.66
N LEU A 42 -3.92 -29.54 13.59
CA LEU A 42 -5.13 -28.73 13.52
C LEU A 42 -5.20 -27.87 14.78
N LEU A 43 -5.14 -26.55 14.61
CA LEU A 43 -5.24 -25.59 15.71
C LEU A 43 -6.49 -24.74 15.54
N GLN A 44 -7.47 -24.91 16.43
CA GLN A 44 -8.61 -24.02 16.55
C GLN A 44 -8.61 -23.33 17.92
N PRO A 45 -8.51 -22.00 17.95
CA PRO A 45 -8.60 -21.28 19.21
C PRO A 45 -10.04 -21.14 19.67
N LEU A 46 -10.37 -21.68 20.84
CA LEU A 46 -11.74 -21.65 21.39
C LEU A 46 -12.07 -20.33 22.10
N PHE A 47 -11.10 -19.74 22.79
CA PHE A 47 -11.27 -18.48 23.50
C PHE A 47 -10.03 -17.61 23.34
N GLN A 48 -10.21 -16.40 22.80
CA GLN A 48 -9.15 -15.38 22.70
C GLN A 48 -9.60 -14.00 23.12
N ALA A 49 -10.65 -13.90 23.97
CA ALA A 49 -11.17 -12.63 24.48
C ALA A 49 -11.41 -11.54 23.39
N GLY A 50 -11.89 -11.94 22.20
CA GLY A 50 -12.19 -11.01 21.10
C GLY A 50 -11.01 -10.57 20.23
N ARG A 51 -9.77 -10.99 20.54
CA ARG A 51 -8.55 -10.61 19.78
C ARG A 51 -8.67 -10.82 18.26
N LEU A 52 -9.22 -11.95 17.83
CA LEU A 52 -9.38 -12.24 16.40
C LEU A 52 -10.39 -11.30 15.72
N ARG A 53 -11.49 -10.99 16.40
CA ARG A 53 -12.52 -10.08 15.89
C ARG A 53 -11.98 -8.66 15.80
N ALA A 54 -11.28 -8.20 16.84
CA ALA A 54 -10.58 -6.92 16.81
C ALA A 54 -9.54 -6.83 15.68
N GLY A 55 -8.88 -7.94 15.33
CA GLY A 55 -7.99 -8.01 14.17
C GLY A 55 -8.71 -7.83 12.83
N VAL A 56 -9.92 -8.38 12.69
CA VAL A 56 -10.78 -8.17 11.51
C VAL A 56 -11.27 -6.72 11.44
N ASP A 57 -11.72 -6.16 12.57
CA ASP A 57 -12.20 -4.78 12.63
C ASP A 57 -11.09 -3.79 12.29
N LEU A 58 -9.87 -4.01 12.78
CA LEU A 58 -8.70 -3.22 12.41
C LEU A 58 -8.38 -3.33 10.91
N ALA A 59 -8.48 -4.53 10.34
CA ALA A 59 -8.23 -4.73 8.90
C ALA A 59 -9.28 -4.01 8.04
N ARG A 60 -10.54 -3.96 8.50
CA ARG A 60 -11.62 -3.19 7.85
C ARG A 60 -11.36 -1.69 7.93
N ALA A 61 -11.06 -1.18 9.12
CA ALA A 61 -10.77 0.24 9.31
C ALA A 61 -9.59 0.73 8.43
N ARG A 62 -8.55 -0.11 8.26
CA ARG A 62 -7.42 0.19 7.35
C ARG A 62 -7.82 0.21 5.88
N GLU A 63 -8.76 -0.63 5.50
CA GLU A 63 -9.27 -0.68 4.12
C GLU A 63 -10.08 0.59 3.82
N ASP A 64 -10.94 1.01 4.76
CA ASP A 64 -11.69 2.26 4.67
C ASP A 64 -10.75 3.48 4.66
N GLU A 65 -9.74 3.50 5.52
CA GLU A 65 -8.70 4.55 5.54
C GLU A 65 -7.98 4.66 4.19
N ALA A 66 -7.57 3.52 3.61
CA ALA A 66 -6.91 3.51 2.31
C ALA A 66 -7.81 4.05 1.21
N ALA A 67 -9.10 3.73 1.22
CA ALA A 67 -10.07 4.26 0.26
C ALA A 67 -10.23 5.78 0.40
N VAL A 68 -10.34 6.30 1.63
CA VAL A 68 -10.44 7.74 1.90
C VAL A 68 -9.17 8.48 1.49
N LEU A 69 -7.99 7.93 1.82
CA LEU A 69 -6.71 8.53 1.43
C LEU A 69 -6.56 8.58 -0.09
N PHE A 70 -6.96 7.53 -0.79
CA PHE A 70 -6.97 7.52 -2.25
C PHE A 70 -7.85 8.64 -2.80
N ALA A 71 -9.11 8.73 -2.34
CA ALA A 71 -10.04 9.78 -2.78
C ALA A 71 -9.49 11.19 -2.48
N ARG A 72 -8.95 11.40 -1.28
CA ARG A 72 -8.32 12.67 -0.90
C ARG A 72 -7.15 13.02 -1.82
N ASN A 73 -6.26 12.07 -2.10
CA ASN A 73 -5.09 12.33 -2.95
C ASN A 73 -5.50 12.71 -4.37
N VAL A 74 -6.51 12.04 -4.92
CA VAL A 74 -7.07 12.38 -6.24
C VAL A 74 -7.66 13.80 -6.23
N LEU A 75 -8.45 14.15 -5.22
CA LEU A 75 -9.04 15.48 -5.11
C LEU A 75 -7.98 16.59 -4.96
N VAL A 76 -6.94 16.35 -4.17
CA VAL A 76 -5.82 17.30 -4.02
C VAL A 76 -5.08 17.49 -5.33
N ALA A 77 -4.75 16.39 -6.03
CA ALA A 77 -4.10 16.48 -7.33
C ALA A 77 -4.95 17.24 -8.35
N TYR A 78 -6.28 17.07 -8.33
CA TYR A 78 -7.17 17.81 -9.21
C TYR A 78 -7.18 19.31 -8.88
N ALA A 79 -7.29 19.66 -7.60
CA ALA A 79 -7.24 21.06 -7.15
C ALA A 79 -5.89 21.74 -7.50
N GLU A 80 -4.78 21.03 -7.43
CA GLU A 80 -3.46 21.53 -7.83
C GLU A 80 -3.40 21.85 -9.33
N VAL A 81 -3.98 20.99 -10.18
CA VAL A 81 -4.07 21.24 -11.63
C VAL A 81 -4.96 22.45 -11.92
N GLU A 82 -6.14 22.53 -11.31
CA GLU A 82 -7.05 23.67 -11.48
C GLU A 82 -6.41 24.99 -11.02
N SER A 83 -5.73 24.96 -9.87
CA SER A 83 -5.01 26.12 -9.34
C SER A 83 -3.89 26.56 -10.30
N THR A 84 -3.16 25.61 -10.89
CA THR A 84 -2.06 25.91 -11.82
C THR A 84 -2.57 26.52 -13.12
N LEU A 85 -3.61 25.94 -13.71
CA LEU A 85 -4.26 26.48 -14.93
C LEU A 85 -4.84 27.88 -14.69
N THR A 86 -5.46 28.09 -13.54
CA THR A 86 -6.02 29.39 -13.17
C THR A 86 -4.92 30.43 -12.95
N ALA A 87 -3.82 30.05 -12.30
CA ALA A 87 -2.67 30.92 -12.10
C ALA A 87 -2.04 31.35 -13.43
N GLU A 88 -1.88 30.42 -14.39
CA GLU A 88 -1.36 30.73 -15.72
C GLU A 88 -2.25 31.73 -16.47
N THR A 89 -3.56 31.53 -16.41
CA THR A 89 -4.53 32.44 -17.02
C THR A 89 -4.46 33.85 -16.40
N LEU A 90 -4.38 33.93 -15.07
CA LEU A 90 -4.23 35.19 -14.34
C LEU A 90 -2.90 35.90 -14.66
N LEU A 91 -1.81 35.14 -14.77
CA LEU A 91 -0.49 35.67 -15.13
C LEU A 91 -0.51 36.27 -16.53
N SER A 92 -1.11 35.59 -17.51
CA SER A 92 -1.25 36.10 -18.89
C SER A 92 -2.04 37.41 -18.92
N PHE A 93 -3.16 37.49 -18.18
CA PHE A 93 -3.96 38.71 -18.09
C PHE A 93 -3.17 39.86 -17.45
N ARG A 94 -2.41 39.57 -16.39
CA ARG A 94 -1.56 40.56 -15.71
C ARG A 94 -0.45 41.08 -16.63
N GLU A 95 0.18 40.21 -17.41
CA GLU A 95 1.21 40.60 -18.37
C GLU A 95 0.64 41.59 -19.40
N GLN A 96 -0.51 41.29 -20.00
CA GLN A 96 -1.18 42.19 -20.95
C GLN A 96 -1.52 43.54 -20.33
N ALA A 97 -2.06 43.56 -19.10
CA ALA A 97 -2.36 44.80 -18.40
C ALA A 97 -1.10 45.63 -18.12
N LEU A 98 0.01 44.98 -17.75
CA LEU A 98 1.29 45.67 -17.51
C LEU A 98 1.85 46.30 -18.80
N VAL A 99 1.77 45.60 -19.94
CA VAL A 99 2.20 46.15 -21.23
C VAL A 99 1.49 47.48 -21.53
N VAL A 100 0.17 47.52 -21.37
CA VAL A 100 -0.63 48.75 -21.59
C VAL A 100 -0.19 49.89 -20.65
N THR A 101 0.08 49.59 -19.37
CA THR A 101 0.55 50.63 -18.43
C THR A 101 1.93 51.18 -18.77
N VAL A 102 2.83 50.35 -19.29
CA VAL A 102 4.17 50.77 -19.72
C VAL A 102 4.06 51.65 -20.96
N GLU A 103 3.24 51.28 -21.94
CA GLU A 103 2.98 52.11 -23.13
C GLU A 103 2.45 53.49 -22.74
N GLN A 104 1.49 53.55 -21.82
CA GLN A 104 0.94 54.81 -21.31
C GLN A 104 2.00 55.66 -20.59
N ALA A 105 2.86 55.05 -19.79
CA ALA A 105 3.94 55.75 -19.08
C ALA A 105 4.98 56.34 -20.04
N ILE A 106 5.31 55.63 -21.11
CA ILE A 106 6.22 56.12 -22.17
C ILE A 106 5.59 57.31 -22.90
N ALA A 107 4.33 57.17 -23.34
CA ALA A 107 3.63 58.26 -24.02
C ALA A 107 3.51 59.52 -23.17
N ALA A 108 3.26 59.37 -21.86
CA ALA A 108 3.21 60.50 -20.92
C ALA A 108 4.58 61.17 -20.74
N ARG A 109 5.67 60.39 -20.76
CA ARG A 109 7.05 60.91 -20.69
C ARG A 109 7.42 61.69 -21.94
N ASP A 110 7.03 61.21 -23.13
CA ASP A 110 7.40 61.84 -24.41
C ASP A 110 6.62 63.16 -24.67
N LEU A 111 5.51 63.36 -23.96
CA LEU A 111 4.71 64.60 -23.99
C LEU A 111 5.23 65.69 -23.03
N ALA A 112 6.19 65.38 -22.16
CA ALA A 112 6.79 66.28 -21.18
C ALA A 112 8.13 66.85 -21.67
#